data_AF-A0A815T0G5-F1
#
_entry.id   AF-A0A815T0G5-F1
#
_cell.length_a   1.000
_cell.length_b   1.000
_cell.length_c   1.000
_cell.angle_alpha   90.00
_cell.angle_beta   90.00
_cell.angle_gamma   90.00
#
_symmetry.space_group_name_H-M   'P 1'
#
loop_
_entity.id
_entity.type
_entity.pdbx_description
1 polymer ?
#
loop_
_entity_poly.entity_id
_entity_poly.type
_entity_poly.pdbx_seq_one_letter_code
_entity_poly.pdbx_strand_id
1 'polypeptide(L)'
;MERLTFLLVLVSFVVNVNARAFENTISADVESDENVVSYQVLSNKPLSIVSTDDDSQHEYKLGQVGGLGASVKNPNRLFVFHRASREWNQESFPDGRNFDTTKFGVIPENTILTVNTRTGRIIEQWGNNTFYMPHGLAVDSEENLWLTDVGMHQVFKYSNGERVLTLGESFVPGNDESHFCKPTDVVVSNDGSKIYVADGYCNARIVKFDSKGKFVKEYSMSEDEQPLVIPHSIVLIEALDLVCVADRENGR
;
A
#
# COMPACT_ATOMS: atom_id res chain seq x y z
N MET A 1 36.49 1.53 17.16
CA MET A 1 35.76 1.72 18.42
C MET A 1 34.74 2.83 18.19
N GLU A 2 33.91 2.75 17.14
CA GLU A 2 32.68 1.93 17.03
C GLU A 2 31.72 2.15 18.20
N ARG A 3 30.65 2.91 17.96
CA ARG A 3 29.26 2.54 18.30
C ARG A 3 28.25 3.59 17.79
N LEU A 4 27.39 3.10 16.88
CA LEU A 4 25.96 3.38 16.73
C LEU A 4 25.47 4.83 16.84
N THR A 5 25.10 5.41 15.70
CA THR A 5 23.92 6.29 15.58
C THR A 5 23.33 6.13 14.18
N PHE A 6 22.46 5.14 14.01
CA PHE A 6 21.63 4.92 12.82
C PHE A 6 20.30 4.35 13.29
N LEU A 7 19.35 5.23 13.64
CA LEU A 7 17.94 4.89 13.78
C LEU A 7 17.13 6.20 13.87
N LEU A 8 16.47 6.56 12.77
CA LEU A 8 15.21 7.32 12.65
C LEU A 8 15.19 7.95 11.24
N VAL A 9 14.69 7.20 10.25
CA VAL A 9 13.78 7.64 9.18
C VAL A 9 13.32 6.35 8.52
N LEU A 10 12.13 5.86 8.88
CA LEU A 10 11.43 4.82 8.12
C LEU A 10 9.93 5.18 8.06
N VAL A 11 9.68 6.42 7.67
CA VAL A 11 8.52 6.76 6.84
C VAL A 11 9.10 7.30 5.53
N SER A 12 9.85 6.43 4.85
CA SER A 12 10.38 6.74 3.53
C SER A 12 9.26 6.55 2.52
N PHE A 13 8.58 7.64 2.20
CA PHE A 13 8.27 7.90 0.80
C PHE A 13 9.56 7.65 0.01
N VAL A 14 9.60 6.59 -0.80
CA VAL A 14 10.64 6.43 -1.81
C VAL A 14 10.36 7.47 -2.90
N VAL A 15 10.78 8.70 -2.65
CA VAL A 15 11.10 9.68 -3.68
C VAL A 15 12.49 10.23 -3.34
N ASN A 16 13.49 9.40 -3.57
CA ASN A 16 14.83 9.87 -3.88
C ASN A 16 15.24 9.24 -5.22
N VAL A 17 14.46 9.56 -6.25
CA VAL A 17 14.90 9.46 -7.63
C VAL A 17 15.13 10.90 -8.06
N ASN A 18 16.37 11.22 -8.42
CA ASN A 18 16.84 12.54 -8.86
C ASN A 18 15.70 13.44 -9.38
N ALA A 19 15.47 14.52 -8.63
CA ALA A 19 14.43 15.51 -8.87
C ALA A 19 14.31 15.88 -10.35
N ARG A 20 13.17 15.52 -10.97
CA ARG A 20 12.53 16.17 -12.13
C ARG A 20 11.23 15.51 -12.63
N ALA A 21 10.77 14.40 -12.05
CA ALA A 21 9.60 13.67 -12.57
C ALA A 21 8.28 13.89 -11.78
N PHE A 22 8.28 14.67 -10.70
CA PHE A 22 7.06 14.99 -9.94
C PHE A 22 6.99 16.50 -9.69
N GLU A 23 6.14 17.21 -10.44
CA GLU A 23 5.75 18.58 -10.09
C GLU A 23 4.64 18.54 -9.02
N ASN A 24 5.01 18.11 -7.81
CA ASN A 24 4.30 18.46 -6.60
C ASN A 24 5.32 19.12 -5.68
N THR A 25 5.23 20.43 -5.54
CA THR A 25 6.11 21.19 -4.64
C THR A 25 5.77 20.78 -3.21
N ILE A 26 6.56 19.86 -2.65
CA ILE A 26 6.60 19.58 -1.22
C ILE A 26 7.59 20.58 -0.64
N SER A 27 7.13 21.55 0.15
CA SER A 27 8.03 22.35 0.98
C SER A 27 8.22 21.63 2.31
N ALA A 28 9.48 21.48 2.70
CA ALA A 28 9.85 21.06 4.04
C ALA A 28 10.28 22.31 4.80
N ASP A 29 9.53 22.68 5.83
CA ASP A 29 10.00 23.64 6.81
C ASP A 29 10.72 22.86 7.91
N VAL A 30 12.04 23.06 8.00
CA VAL A 30 12.88 22.50 9.05
C VAL A 30 12.94 23.55 10.16
N GLU A 31 12.10 23.44 11.18
CA GLU A 31 12.27 24.23 12.40
C GLU A 31 13.45 23.68 13.19
N SER A 32 14.38 24.56 13.55
CA SER A 32 15.73 24.20 14.02
C SER A 32 15.80 23.64 15.44
N ASP A 33 14.68 23.40 16.13
CA ASP A 33 14.67 22.98 17.53
C ASP A 33 13.86 21.71 17.85
N GLU A 34 13.18 21.12 16.86
CA GLU A 34 12.55 19.80 17.03
C GLU A 34 12.83 18.96 15.79
N ASN A 35 13.17 17.66 15.96
CA ASN A 35 13.41 16.71 14.86
C ASN A 35 12.12 16.37 14.07
N VAL A 36 11.25 17.35 13.85
CA VAL A 36 9.96 17.23 13.17
C VAL A 36 10.07 17.95 11.83
N VAL A 37 10.19 17.17 10.75
CA VAL A 37 10.05 17.71 9.41
C VAL A 37 8.57 17.67 9.07
N SER A 38 7.94 18.85 9.03
CA SER A 38 6.56 18.99 8.57
C SER A 38 6.53 19.15 7.05
N TYR A 39 5.67 18.39 6.39
CA TYR A 39 5.44 18.47 4.95
C TYR A 39 4.05 19.03 4.71
N GLN A 40 3.94 20.17 4.02
CA GLN A 40 2.66 20.74 3.62
C GLN A 40 2.37 20.38 2.16
N VAL A 41 1.22 19.73 1.91
CA VAL A 41 0.75 19.48 0.54
C VAL A 41 0.20 20.80 -0.01
N LEU A 42 0.97 21.46 -0.88
CA LEU A 42 0.67 22.81 -1.38
C LEU A 42 -0.39 22.85 -2.50
N SER A 43 -1.00 21.72 -2.87
CA SER A 43 -1.90 21.63 -4.02
C SER A 43 -2.97 20.55 -3.85
N ASN A 44 -4.24 20.91 -4.09
CA ASN A 44 -5.37 19.99 -4.18
C ASN A 44 -5.53 19.35 -5.58
N LYS A 45 -4.53 19.50 -6.47
CA LYS A 45 -4.60 18.86 -7.79
C LYS A 45 -4.50 17.34 -7.65
N PRO A 46 -5.28 16.57 -8.44
CA PRO A 46 -5.14 15.12 -8.50
C PRO A 46 -3.70 14.73 -8.81
N LEU A 47 -3.18 13.70 -8.15
CA LEU A 47 -1.87 13.13 -8.47
C LEU A 47 -1.82 12.71 -9.93
N SER A 48 -0.79 13.16 -10.63
CA SER A 48 -0.54 12.80 -12.01
C SER A 48 0.91 12.39 -12.25
N ILE A 49 1.08 11.59 -13.30
CA ILE A 49 2.39 11.23 -13.85
C ILE A 49 2.61 12.08 -15.09
N VAL A 50 3.76 12.74 -15.14
CA VAL A 50 4.19 13.56 -16.28
C VAL A 50 5.40 12.89 -16.92
N SER A 51 5.26 12.49 -18.18
CA SER A 51 6.38 11.96 -18.98
C SER A 51 7.26 13.10 -19.48
N THR A 52 8.58 12.97 -19.32
CA THR A 52 9.57 14.00 -19.71
C THR A 52 10.18 13.80 -21.09
N ASP A 53 9.86 12.70 -21.76
CA ASP A 53 10.55 12.24 -22.98
C ASP A 53 9.91 12.72 -24.31
N ASP A 54 8.84 13.51 -24.25
CA ASP A 54 8.14 14.00 -25.46
C ASP A 54 7.85 15.50 -25.34
N ASP A 55 7.97 16.25 -26.43
CA ASP A 55 7.59 17.68 -26.50
C ASP A 55 6.09 17.90 -26.21
N SER A 56 5.31 16.81 -26.23
CA SER A 56 3.94 16.75 -25.73
C SER A 56 3.89 16.06 -24.36
N GLN A 57 3.88 16.86 -23.29
CA GLN A 57 3.65 16.34 -21.94
C GLN A 57 2.25 15.70 -21.87
N HIS A 58 2.22 14.37 -21.81
CA HIS A 58 0.99 13.62 -21.56
C HIS A 58 0.86 13.40 -20.05
N GLU A 59 -0.18 14.00 -19.46
CA GLU A 59 -0.51 13.87 -18.05
C GLU A 59 -1.42 12.67 -17.82
N TYR A 60 -0.98 11.70 -17.02
CA TYR A 60 -1.82 10.58 -16.59
C TYR A 60 -2.37 10.83 -15.19
N LYS A 61 -3.71 10.82 -15.02
CA LYS A 61 -4.35 11.07 -13.72
C LYS A 61 -4.55 9.77 -12.94
N LEU A 62 -3.96 9.70 -11.75
CA LEU A 62 -3.98 8.50 -10.90
C LEU A 62 -5.17 8.46 -9.93
N GLY A 63 -5.79 9.61 -9.64
CA GLY A 63 -6.70 9.74 -8.51
C GLY A 63 -5.99 9.43 -7.19
N GLN A 64 -6.68 8.78 -6.24
CA GLN A 64 -6.07 8.39 -4.96
C GLN A 64 -5.10 7.21 -5.16
N VAL A 65 -3.83 7.40 -4.82
CA VAL A 65 -2.82 6.34 -4.81
C VAL A 65 -2.91 5.59 -3.48
N GLY A 66 -3.20 4.30 -3.53
CA GLY A 66 -3.27 3.44 -2.36
C GLY A 66 -1.90 2.88 -1.95
N GLY A 67 -1.11 2.44 -2.95
CA GLY A 67 0.12 1.72 -2.70
C GLY A 67 1.19 1.96 -3.77
N LEU A 68 2.44 1.86 -3.35
CA LEU A 68 3.64 2.00 -4.20
C LEU A 68 4.59 0.85 -3.89
N GLY A 69 5.28 0.35 -4.91
CA GLY A 69 6.23 -0.74 -4.75
C GLY A 69 7.39 -0.61 -5.72
N ALA A 70 8.60 -0.55 -5.19
CA ALA A 70 9.79 -0.58 -6.03
C ALA A 70 10.04 -2.00 -6.53
N SER A 71 10.43 -2.12 -7.79
CA SER A 71 10.91 -3.39 -8.32
C SER A 71 12.19 -3.83 -7.59
N VAL A 72 12.20 -5.09 -7.16
CA VAL A 72 13.38 -5.73 -6.55
C VAL A 72 14.41 -6.17 -7.59
N LYS A 73 14.04 -6.25 -8.88
CA LYS A 73 14.91 -6.69 -9.98
C LYS A 73 15.43 -5.54 -10.85
N ASN A 74 14.73 -4.40 -10.87
CA ASN A 74 15.04 -3.25 -11.71
C ASN A 74 14.76 -1.92 -10.99
N PRO A 75 15.80 -1.17 -10.59
CA PRO A 75 15.63 0.06 -9.81
C PRO A 75 14.92 1.18 -10.58
N ASN A 76 14.74 1.04 -11.90
CA ASN A 76 14.03 2.01 -12.72
C ASN A 76 12.54 1.69 -12.89
N ARG A 77 12.01 0.65 -12.21
CA ARG A 77 10.59 0.29 -12.26
C ARG A 77 9.92 0.56 -10.91
N LEU A 78 8.84 1.33 -10.95
CA LEU A 78 7.92 1.57 -9.83
C LEU A 78 6.55 1.02 -10.18
N PHE A 79 5.99 0.20 -9.31
CA PHE A 79 4.59 -0.21 -9.38
C PHE A 79 3.74 0.76 -8.59
N VAL A 80 2.61 1.17 -9.18
CA VAL A 80 1.66 2.11 -8.59
C VAL A 80 0.30 1.44 -8.56
N PHE A 81 -0.33 1.37 -7.39
CA PHE A 81 -1.71 0.92 -7.22
C PHE A 81 -2.59 2.09 -6.83
N HIS A 82 -3.53 2.44 -7.70
CA HIS A 82 -4.35 3.64 -7.57
C HIS A 82 -5.82 3.33 -7.80
N ARG A 83 -6.68 4.26 -7.36
CA ARG A 83 -8.15 4.11 -7.39
C ARG A 83 -8.78 4.68 -8.66
N ALA A 84 -7.98 5.14 -9.61
CA ALA A 84 -8.45 5.86 -10.79
C ALA A 84 -9.45 6.97 -10.40
N SER A 85 -10.67 6.96 -10.94
CA SER A 85 -11.72 7.93 -10.60
C SER A 85 -12.43 7.64 -9.28
N ARG A 86 -12.16 6.51 -8.60
CA ARG A 86 -12.81 6.13 -7.34
C ARG A 86 -12.25 6.92 -6.16
N GLU A 87 -13.17 7.52 -5.40
CA GLU A 87 -12.89 8.17 -4.13
C GLU A 87 -13.42 7.32 -2.98
N TRP A 88 -12.63 7.18 -1.92
CA TRP A 88 -13.14 6.67 -0.64
C TRP A 88 -13.83 7.81 0.10
N ASN A 89 -15.14 7.69 0.31
CA ASN A 89 -15.93 8.64 1.09
C ASN A 89 -16.91 7.92 2.03
N GLN A 90 -17.80 8.68 2.69
CA GLN A 90 -18.79 8.15 3.65
C GLN A 90 -19.80 7.20 2.99
N GLU A 91 -20.04 7.33 1.69
CA GLU A 91 -20.98 6.51 0.95
C GLU A 91 -20.38 5.17 0.54
N SER A 92 -19.04 5.06 0.48
CA SER A 92 -18.36 3.82 0.11
C SER A 92 -18.67 2.67 1.08
N PHE A 93 -18.86 2.98 2.36
CA PHE A 93 -19.12 2.02 3.43
C PHE A 93 -20.22 2.56 4.37
N PRO A 94 -21.51 2.51 3.97
CA PRO A 94 -22.60 3.17 4.69
C PRO A 94 -22.82 2.62 6.11
N ASP A 95 -22.45 1.37 6.36
CA ASP A 95 -22.51 0.72 7.68
C ASP A 95 -21.13 0.65 8.38
N GLY A 96 -20.12 1.32 7.81
CA GLY A 96 -18.75 1.32 8.30
C GLY A 96 -17.94 0.08 7.97
N ARG A 97 -18.52 -0.99 7.41
CA ARG A 97 -17.82 -2.25 7.12
C ARG A 97 -17.98 -2.71 5.68
N ASN A 98 -19.20 -2.83 5.18
CA ASN A 98 -19.51 -3.39 3.87
C ASN A 98 -19.43 -2.34 2.77
N PHE A 99 -18.79 -2.71 1.65
CA PHE A 99 -18.71 -1.83 0.49
C PHE A 99 -20.07 -1.72 -0.21
N ASP A 100 -20.53 -0.51 -0.53
CA ASP A 100 -21.81 -0.31 -1.23
C ASP A 100 -21.69 -0.64 -2.73
N THR A 101 -21.82 -1.92 -3.05
CA THR A 101 -21.82 -2.42 -4.44
C THR A 101 -23.06 -2.03 -5.24
N THR A 102 -24.12 -1.53 -4.59
CA THR A 102 -25.32 -1.03 -5.30
C THR A 102 -25.10 0.34 -5.89
N LYS A 103 -24.24 1.13 -5.26
CA LYS A 103 -23.86 2.48 -5.70
C LYS A 103 -22.59 2.49 -6.53
N PHE A 104 -21.62 1.67 -6.16
CA PHE A 104 -20.30 1.68 -6.77
C PHE A 104 -20.01 0.34 -7.45
N GLY A 105 -19.82 0.37 -8.77
CA GLY A 105 -19.35 -0.78 -9.53
C GLY A 105 -17.87 -1.08 -9.33
N VAL A 106 -17.38 -2.11 -10.00
CA VAL A 106 -15.94 -2.34 -10.17
C VAL A 106 -15.29 -1.15 -10.90
N ILE A 107 -14.02 -0.84 -10.62
CA ILE A 107 -13.29 0.23 -11.30
C ILE A 107 -13.00 -0.19 -12.76
N PRO A 108 -13.54 0.51 -13.79
CA PRO A 108 -13.37 0.11 -15.18
C PRO A 108 -12.00 0.49 -15.77
N GLU A 109 -11.28 1.42 -15.17
CA GLU A 109 -9.95 1.85 -15.61
C GLU A 109 -8.84 0.94 -15.08
N ASN A 110 -7.66 1.00 -15.71
CA ASN A 110 -6.46 0.37 -15.15
C ASN A 110 -6.15 0.99 -13.78
N THR A 111 -5.82 0.14 -12.82
CA THR A 111 -5.54 0.52 -11.42
C THR A 111 -4.10 0.25 -11.04
N ILE A 112 -3.37 -0.53 -11.86
CA ILE A 112 -1.98 -0.88 -11.63
C ILE A 112 -1.16 -0.37 -12.80
N LEU A 113 -0.11 0.40 -12.50
CA LEU A 113 0.83 0.93 -13.47
C LEU A 113 2.25 0.49 -13.13
N THR A 114 3.02 0.16 -14.15
CA THR A 114 4.48 0.09 -14.08
C THR A 114 5.05 1.38 -14.66
N VAL A 115 5.79 2.15 -13.88
CA VAL A 115 6.34 3.46 -14.27
C VAL A 115 7.86 3.36 -14.36
N ASN A 116 8.43 3.91 -15.43
CA ASN A 116 9.86 4.15 -15.53
C ASN A 116 10.23 5.37 -14.69
N THR A 117 10.96 5.17 -13.59
CA THR A 117 11.25 6.24 -12.65
C THR A 117 12.23 7.29 -13.20
N ARG A 118 12.98 6.98 -14.27
CA ARG A 118 13.91 7.93 -14.89
C ARG A 118 13.21 8.89 -15.85
N THR A 119 12.12 8.46 -16.48
CA THR A 119 11.48 9.20 -17.57
C THR A 119 10.03 9.59 -17.28
N GLY A 120 9.43 9.02 -16.23
CA GLY A 120 8.01 9.16 -15.93
C GLY A 120 7.11 8.39 -16.91
N ARG A 121 7.65 7.62 -17.85
CA ARG A 121 6.83 6.87 -18.81
C ARG A 121 6.12 5.68 -18.15
N ILE A 122 4.85 5.50 -18.46
CA ILE A 122 4.11 4.28 -18.13
C ILE A 122 4.57 3.18 -19.09
N ILE A 123 5.13 2.11 -18.53
CA ILE A 123 5.64 0.94 -19.24
C ILE A 123 4.50 -0.06 -19.48
N GLU A 124 3.69 -0.31 -18.45
CA GLU A 124 2.60 -1.28 -18.45
C GLU A 124 1.43 -0.75 -17.62
N GLN A 125 0.22 -1.17 -17.95
CA GLN A 125 -1.00 -0.79 -17.24
C GLN A 125 -2.04 -1.91 -17.32
N TRP A 126 -2.66 -2.25 -16.20
CA TRP A 126 -3.64 -3.33 -16.09
C TRP A 126 -4.50 -3.18 -14.81
N GLY A 127 -5.31 -4.20 -14.50
CA GLY A 127 -6.17 -4.22 -13.30
C GLY A 127 -7.54 -3.57 -13.50
N ASN A 128 -7.93 -3.31 -14.76
CA ASN A 128 -9.26 -2.85 -15.10
C ASN A 128 -10.32 -3.92 -14.80
N ASN A 129 -11.51 -3.47 -14.39
CA ASN A 129 -12.64 -4.33 -14.03
C ASN A 129 -12.29 -5.40 -12.98
N THR A 130 -11.34 -5.11 -12.08
CA THR A 130 -10.81 -6.09 -11.13
C THR A 130 -11.00 -5.68 -9.66
N PHE A 131 -10.81 -4.40 -9.35
CA PHE A 131 -10.77 -3.88 -7.97
C PHE A 131 -11.89 -2.89 -7.71
N TYR A 132 -12.27 -2.73 -6.44
CA TYR A 132 -13.35 -1.85 -5.98
C TYR A 132 -12.82 -0.69 -5.15
N MET A 133 -11.86 -0.96 -4.27
CA MET A 133 -11.22 0.08 -3.46
C MET A 133 -9.77 -0.33 -3.13
N PRO A 134 -8.85 -0.15 -4.09
CA PRO A 134 -7.41 -0.36 -3.92
C PRO A 134 -6.83 0.27 -2.64
N HIS A 135 -5.95 -0.46 -1.95
CA HIS A 135 -5.22 0.06 -0.80
C HIS A 135 -3.73 -0.30 -0.88
N GLY A 136 -3.24 -1.31 -0.17
CA GLY A 136 -1.82 -1.66 -0.10
C GLY A 136 -1.28 -2.33 -1.36
N LEU A 137 0.02 -2.13 -1.62
CA LEU A 137 0.80 -2.82 -2.64
C LEU A 137 2.17 -3.19 -2.05
N ALA A 138 2.59 -4.44 -2.21
CA ALA A 138 3.94 -4.90 -1.96
C ALA A 138 4.48 -5.74 -3.13
N VAL A 139 5.80 -5.83 -3.22
CA VAL A 139 6.51 -6.58 -4.26
C VAL A 139 7.37 -7.63 -3.56
N ASP A 140 7.16 -8.91 -3.87
CA ASP A 140 8.00 -9.98 -3.31
C ASP A 140 9.30 -10.17 -4.10
N SER A 141 10.20 -11.00 -3.58
CA SER A 141 11.53 -11.26 -4.15
C SER A 141 11.49 -11.84 -5.58
N GLU A 142 10.35 -12.39 -6.00
CA GLU A 142 10.13 -12.94 -7.33
C GLU A 142 9.50 -11.93 -8.30
N GLU A 143 9.26 -10.68 -7.88
CA GLU A 143 8.46 -9.66 -8.59
C GLU A 143 6.95 -9.95 -8.68
N ASN A 144 6.40 -10.79 -7.81
CA ASN A 144 4.94 -10.88 -7.70
C ASN A 144 4.41 -9.65 -6.95
N LEU A 145 3.24 -9.15 -7.37
CA LEU A 145 2.56 -8.06 -6.68
C LEU A 145 1.56 -8.63 -5.68
N TRP A 146 1.63 -8.11 -4.46
CA TRP A 146 0.68 -8.37 -3.40
C TRP A 146 -0.17 -7.14 -3.15
N LEU A 147 -1.49 -7.29 -3.21
CA LEU A 147 -2.42 -6.16 -3.28
C LEU A 147 -3.53 -6.34 -2.26
N THR A 148 -3.95 -5.28 -1.59
CA THR A 148 -5.13 -5.31 -0.72
C THR A 148 -6.26 -4.48 -1.30
N ASP A 149 -7.48 -5.00 -1.24
CA ASP A 149 -8.70 -4.27 -1.60
C ASP A 149 -9.62 -4.20 -0.38
N VAL A 150 -9.78 -2.99 0.15
CA VAL A 150 -10.59 -2.78 1.36
C VAL A 150 -12.08 -2.93 1.09
N GLY A 151 -12.53 -2.71 -0.14
CA GLY A 151 -13.94 -2.87 -0.52
C GLY A 151 -14.31 -4.35 -0.63
N MET A 152 -13.39 -5.16 -1.15
CA MET A 152 -13.57 -6.60 -1.25
C MET A 152 -13.21 -7.36 0.04
N HIS A 153 -12.54 -6.72 1.00
CA HIS A 153 -11.99 -7.36 2.20
C HIS A 153 -11.00 -8.50 1.88
N GLN A 154 -10.17 -8.30 0.85
CA GLN A 154 -9.32 -9.35 0.31
C GLN A 154 -7.88 -8.88 0.09
N VAL A 155 -6.99 -9.87 0.06
CA VAL A 155 -5.60 -9.74 -0.37
C VAL A 155 -5.36 -10.65 -1.56
N PHE A 156 -4.64 -10.16 -2.57
CA PHE A 156 -4.36 -10.88 -3.80
C PHE A 156 -2.86 -10.98 -4.05
N LYS A 157 -2.40 -12.14 -4.56
CA LYS A 157 -1.07 -12.28 -5.18
C LYS A 157 -1.23 -12.35 -6.69
N TYR A 158 -0.48 -11.52 -7.41
CA TYR A 158 -0.40 -11.52 -8.87
C TYR A 158 1.02 -11.88 -9.32
N SER A 159 1.13 -12.89 -10.19
CA SER A 159 2.38 -13.30 -10.82
C SER A 159 2.22 -13.19 -12.34
N ASN A 160 3.13 -12.48 -13.00
CA ASN A 160 3.08 -12.27 -14.46
C ASN A 160 1.71 -11.77 -14.98
N GLY A 161 1.02 -10.93 -14.19
CA GLY A 161 -0.30 -10.40 -14.53
C GLY A 161 -1.49 -11.32 -14.21
N GLU A 162 -1.25 -12.55 -13.74
CA GLU A 162 -2.31 -13.49 -13.36
C GLU A 162 -2.48 -13.56 -11.84
N ARG A 163 -3.73 -13.65 -11.38
CA ARG A 163 -4.04 -13.84 -9.96
C ARG A 163 -3.77 -15.29 -9.57
N VAL A 164 -2.80 -15.50 -8.69
CA VAL A 164 -2.35 -16.83 -8.26
C VAL A 164 -2.74 -17.19 -6.82
N LEU A 165 -3.10 -16.19 -6.00
CA LEU A 165 -3.61 -16.40 -4.65
C LEU A 165 -4.66 -15.33 -4.31
N THR A 166 -5.67 -15.73 -3.54
CA THR A 166 -6.64 -14.83 -2.90
C THR A 166 -6.78 -15.24 -1.44
N LEU A 167 -6.72 -14.26 -0.53
CA LEU A 167 -7.00 -14.42 0.89
C LEU A 167 -8.20 -13.53 1.25
N GLY A 168 -9.07 -13.99 2.15
CA GLY A 168 -10.34 -13.34 2.44
C GLY A 168 -11.48 -13.83 1.55
N GLU A 169 -12.71 -13.50 1.93
CA GLU A 169 -13.91 -13.76 1.15
C GLU A 169 -14.46 -12.44 0.59
N SER A 170 -14.81 -12.45 -0.71
CA SER A 170 -15.15 -11.23 -1.44
C SER A 170 -16.40 -10.57 -0.86
N PHE A 171 -16.25 -9.33 -0.39
CA PHE A 171 -17.30 -8.51 0.23
C PHE A 171 -17.85 -9.05 1.54
N VAL A 172 -17.17 -10.00 2.18
CA VAL A 172 -17.58 -10.54 3.48
C VAL A 172 -16.57 -10.11 4.54
N PRO A 173 -16.86 -9.04 5.31
CA PRO A 173 -15.98 -8.63 6.39
C PRO A 173 -16.08 -9.62 7.57
N GLY A 174 -14.95 -9.89 8.22
CA GLY A 174 -14.90 -10.75 9.40
C GLY A 174 -13.60 -10.61 10.19
N ASN A 175 -13.51 -11.35 11.29
CA ASN A 175 -12.35 -11.34 12.19
C ASN A 175 -11.93 -12.77 12.59
N ASP A 176 -12.18 -13.75 11.71
CA ASP A 176 -11.72 -15.13 11.88
C ASP A 176 -10.48 -15.41 11.01
N GLU A 177 -10.08 -16.67 10.91
CA GLU A 177 -8.87 -17.10 10.17
C GLU A 177 -8.98 -16.92 8.64
N SER A 178 -10.20 -16.82 8.11
CA SER A 178 -10.50 -16.82 6.68
C SER A 178 -11.01 -15.47 6.14
N HIS A 179 -11.43 -14.56 7.02
CA HIS A 179 -11.97 -13.25 6.66
C HIS A 179 -11.06 -12.12 7.12
N PHE A 180 -11.11 -11.00 6.41
CA PHE A 180 -10.53 -9.73 6.86
C PHE A 180 -11.62 -8.69 7.05
N CYS A 181 -11.29 -7.57 7.69
CA CYS A 181 -12.14 -6.40 7.74
C CYS A 181 -11.34 -5.19 7.28
N LYS A 182 -11.42 -4.95 5.96
CA LYS A 182 -10.71 -3.86 5.25
C LYS A 182 -9.19 -3.94 5.49
N PRO A 183 -8.51 -4.97 4.96
CA PRO A 183 -7.07 -5.14 5.12
C PRO A 183 -6.32 -3.98 4.48
N THR A 184 -5.30 -3.46 5.15
CA THR A 184 -4.60 -2.24 4.74
C THR A 184 -3.34 -2.57 3.97
N ASP A 185 -2.52 -3.50 4.46
CA ASP A 185 -1.19 -3.71 3.88
C ASP A 185 -0.75 -5.17 4.02
N VAL A 186 0.24 -5.55 3.21
CA VAL A 186 0.76 -6.92 3.15
C VAL A 186 2.27 -6.89 2.95
N VAL A 187 2.98 -7.77 3.66
CA VAL A 187 4.41 -7.97 3.47
C VAL A 187 4.73 -9.46 3.45
N VAL A 188 5.71 -9.83 2.65
CA VAL A 188 6.11 -11.23 2.42
C VAL A 188 7.59 -11.36 2.72
N SER A 189 7.98 -12.46 3.35
CA SER A 189 9.39 -12.76 3.58
C SER A 189 10.15 -12.94 2.28
N ASN A 190 11.45 -12.67 2.29
CA ASN A 190 12.31 -12.72 1.10
C ASN A 190 12.37 -14.12 0.49
N ASP A 191 12.21 -15.18 1.30
CA ASP A 191 12.11 -16.56 0.84
C ASP A 191 10.68 -16.98 0.43
N GLY A 192 9.71 -16.06 0.52
CA GLY A 192 8.30 -16.29 0.21
C GLY A 192 7.54 -17.17 1.21
N SER A 193 8.17 -17.59 2.31
CA SER A 193 7.62 -18.60 3.23
C SER A 193 6.57 -18.06 4.21
N LYS A 194 6.63 -16.76 4.53
CA LYS A 194 5.75 -16.09 5.50
C LYS A 194 5.09 -14.89 4.84
N ILE A 195 3.77 -14.79 5.00
CA ILE A 195 2.98 -13.63 4.57
C ILE A 195 2.40 -13.00 5.83
N TYR A 196 2.45 -11.69 5.94
CA TYR A 196 1.82 -10.93 7.03
C TYR A 196 0.88 -9.89 6.43
N VAL A 197 -0.33 -9.83 6.95
CA VAL A 197 -1.38 -8.89 6.52
C VAL A 197 -1.76 -8.01 7.70
N ALA A 198 -1.72 -6.70 7.52
CA ALA A 198 -2.30 -5.74 8.45
C ALA A 198 -3.81 -5.63 8.19
N ASP A 199 -4.62 -6.04 9.16
CA ASP A 199 -6.08 -6.09 9.06
C ASP A 199 -6.66 -5.02 9.99
N GLY A 200 -6.87 -3.80 9.46
CA GLY A 200 -6.77 -2.60 10.28
C GLY A 200 -7.96 -1.64 10.34
N TYR A 201 -8.73 -1.41 9.26
CA TYR A 201 -9.76 -0.35 9.35
C TYR A 201 -10.95 -0.73 10.23
N CYS A 202 -11.25 -2.02 10.37
CA CYS A 202 -12.29 -2.49 11.30
C CYS A 202 -11.87 -3.68 12.17
N ASN A 203 -10.60 -4.10 12.08
CA ASN A 203 -9.94 -5.04 12.97
C ASN A 203 -8.67 -4.40 13.56
N ALA A 204 -8.03 -5.06 14.52
CA ALA A 204 -6.84 -4.57 15.21
C ALA A 204 -5.80 -5.69 15.35
N ARG A 205 -5.45 -6.32 14.22
CA ARG A 205 -4.58 -7.50 14.20
C ARG A 205 -3.63 -7.53 13.01
N ILE A 206 -2.53 -8.25 13.19
CA ILE A 206 -1.67 -8.72 12.11
C ILE A 206 -1.89 -10.21 11.93
N VAL A 207 -2.22 -10.63 10.71
CA VAL A 207 -2.50 -12.03 10.40
C VAL A 207 -1.33 -12.61 9.61
N LYS A 208 -0.81 -13.77 10.05
CA LYS A 208 0.27 -14.50 9.40
C LYS A 208 -0.26 -15.71 8.66
N PHE A 209 0.17 -15.86 7.42
CA PHE A 209 -0.08 -17.01 6.56
C PHE A 209 1.24 -17.67 6.14
N ASP A 210 1.16 -18.94 5.74
CA ASP A 210 2.24 -19.62 5.03
C ASP A 210 2.24 -19.27 3.53
N SER A 211 3.24 -19.74 2.80
CA SER A 211 3.39 -19.47 1.35
C SER A 211 2.22 -19.94 0.47
N LYS A 212 1.34 -20.80 1.00
CA LYS A 212 0.14 -21.30 0.31
C LYS A 212 -1.12 -20.54 0.72
N GLY A 213 -1.00 -19.52 1.57
CA GLY A 213 -2.13 -18.75 2.06
C GLY A 213 -2.91 -19.44 3.17
N LYS A 214 -2.34 -20.45 3.84
CA LYS A 214 -2.99 -21.06 5.00
C LYS A 214 -2.73 -20.21 6.24
N PHE A 215 -3.76 -19.95 7.03
CA PHE A 215 -3.62 -19.27 8.32
C PHE A 215 -2.63 -20.01 9.22
N VAL A 216 -1.72 -19.25 9.85
CA VAL A 216 -0.72 -19.76 10.78
C VAL A 216 -0.97 -19.22 12.18
N LYS A 217 -1.10 -17.89 12.30
CA LYS A 217 -1.23 -17.19 13.59
C LYS A 217 -1.72 -15.77 13.37
N GLU A 218 -2.40 -15.21 14.36
CA GLU A 218 -2.64 -13.77 14.46
C GLU A 218 -1.92 -13.15 15.66
N TYR A 219 -1.65 -11.85 15.55
CA TYR A 219 -1.04 -11.03 16.58
C TYR A 219 -1.94 -9.82 16.85
N SER A 220 -2.32 -9.65 18.10
CA SER A 220 -3.05 -8.49 18.61
C SER A 220 -2.37 -8.02 19.90
N MET A 221 -2.50 -6.73 20.21
CA MET A 221 -1.98 -6.16 21.44
C MET A 221 -3.10 -6.10 22.48
N SER A 222 -2.78 -6.45 23.73
CA SER A 222 -3.73 -6.38 24.84
C SER A 222 -4.02 -4.93 25.23
N GLU A 223 -5.10 -4.70 26.01
CA GLU A 223 -5.42 -3.36 26.52
C GLU A 223 -4.28 -2.77 27.38
N ASP A 224 -3.57 -3.64 28.12
CA ASP A 224 -2.42 -3.27 28.96
C ASP A 224 -1.20 -2.85 28.13
N GLU A 225 -1.11 -3.29 26.88
CA GLU A 225 -0.01 -2.98 25.94
C GLU A 225 -0.35 -1.85 24.96
N GLN A 226 -1.50 -1.19 25.16
CA GLN A 226 -2.14 -0.27 24.22
C GLN A 226 -2.46 -0.94 22.87
N PRO A 227 -3.75 -1.21 22.58
CA PRO A 227 -4.13 -1.95 21.37
C PRO A 227 -3.76 -1.16 20.11
N LEU A 228 -3.51 -1.90 19.02
CA LEU A 228 -3.38 -1.29 17.69
C LEU A 228 -4.70 -0.61 17.31
N VAL A 229 -4.62 0.60 16.76
CA VAL A 229 -5.77 1.34 16.25
C VAL A 229 -5.49 1.69 14.80
N ILE A 230 -6.06 0.86 13.91
CA ILE A 230 -5.80 0.88 12.47
C ILE A 230 -4.32 0.60 12.18
N PRO A 231 -3.85 -0.65 12.38
CA PRO A 231 -2.58 -1.08 11.81
C PRO A 231 -2.65 -0.86 10.29
N HIS A 232 -1.90 0.11 9.78
CA HIS A 232 -2.14 0.68 8.45
C HIS A 232 -1.06 0.30 7.44
N SER A 233 0.20 0.24 7.87
CA SER A 233 1.32 -0.25 7.06
C SER A 233 2.18 -1.22 7.86
N ILE A 234 2.86 -2.14 7.15
CA ILE A 234 3.64 -3.21 7.77
C ILE A 234 4.95 -3.45 7.00
N VAL A 235 6.04 -3.66 7.71
CA VAL A 235 7.34 -4.02 7.12
C VAL A 235 8.02 -5.15 7.88
N LEU A 236 8.83 -5.93 7.18
CA LEU A 236 9.66 -6.99 7.78
C LEU A 236 11.10 -6.52 7.90
N ILE A 237 11.68 -6.76 9.08
CA ILE A 237 13.12 -6.67 9.31
C ILE A 237 13.61 -8.08 9.62
N GLU A 238 13.83 -8.87 8.56
CA GLU A 238 14.11 -10.30 8.69
C GLU A 238 15.38 -10.61 9.48
N ALA A 239 16.41 -9.76 9.35
CA ALA A 239 17.66 -9.91 10.09
C ALA A 239 17.47 -9.85 11.62
N LEU A 240 16.35 -9.28 12.08
CA LEU A 240 15.98 -9.17 13.50
C LEU A 240 14.75 -10.03 13.85
N ASP A 241 14.17 -10.76 12.88
CA ASP A 241 12.88 -11.46 12.99
C ASP A 241 11.76 -10.55 13.54
N LEU A 242 11.72 -9.29 13.07
CA LEU A 242 10.73 -8.31 13.49
C LEU A 242 9.70 -8.01 12.39
N VAL A 243 8.48 -7.77 12.85
CA VAL A 243 7.40 -7.14 12.09
C VAL A 243 7.18 -5.75 12.69
N CYS A 244 7.37 -4.70 11.91
CA CYS A 244 7.06 -3.34 12.33
C CYS A 244 5.72 -2.93 11.72
N VAL A 245 4.90 -2.23 12.49
CA VAL A 245 3.54 -1.84 12.12
C VAL A 245 3.40 -0.34 12.36
N ALA A 246 2.88 0.38 11.37
CA ALA A 246 2.44 1.76 11.55
C ALA A 246 1.03 1.75 12.16
N ASP A 247 0.93 2.19 13.41
CA ASP A 247 -0.31 2.23 14.18
C ASP A 247 -0.95 3.60 14.02
N ARG A 248 -1.79 3.74 12.99
CA ARG A 248 -2.13 5.03 12.37
C ARG A 248 -2.78 6.00 13.35
N GLU A 249 -3.79 5.56 14.08
CA GLU A 249 -4.55 6.48 14.95
C GLU A 249 -3.84 6.73 16.29
N ASN A 250 -2.87 5.87 16.64
CA ASN A 250 -1.98 6.10 17.79
C ASN A 250 -0.72 6.91 17.42
N GLY A 251 -0.43 7.11 16.13
CA GLY A 251 0.69 7.92 15.65
C GLY A 251 2.08 7.35 15.99
N ARG A 252 2.25 6.02 15.96
CA ARG A 252 3.50 5.32 16.31
C ARG A 252 3.88 4.21 15.34
#